data_AF-G0R4E3-F1
#
_entry.id   AF-G0R4E3-F1
#
_cell.length_a   1.000
_cell.length_b   1.000
_cell.length_c   1.000
_cell.angle_alpha   90.00
_cell.angle_beta   90.00
_cell.angle_gamma   90.00
#
_symmetry.space_group_name_H-M   'P 1'
#
loop_
_entity.id
_entity.type
_entity.pdbx_description
1 polymer ?
#
loop_
_entity_poly.entity_id
_entity_poly.type
_entity_poly.pdbx_seq_one_letter_code
_entity_poly.pdbx_strand_id
1 'polypeptide(L)'
;MVLSQEPVKMNVFLQFLFDLEKVNKYLREKWIQIYDISYIDNQIITQALEEKLPLMADILGHLSQKATGKKSDLVNTLEQTLSLSEKNNNNQNLQQKKEITVPIPFNLTKPKPKALPEPIKIEKKVKANPIPQTIFKTNIEQINQKGKERLENIKKQVEQEYKESKIQKFEFQLDKRPTNIQKIYQEVEEKLNQELQFEKKNYRPPPTFKEPVEIKHNIAAILREDAKIKSVQEQEAKRLKDLEWNMRDSAEFENWKKEMKYKEQIEILEQQQRTKIEMELAREGAMKAFNEKIEKNKLQVLDMKDEQKRNQEEIIKKKEENILENKQVVLSVQETRDNASKEIAKLIEKKKLQADELKQKIEEELSKIKEEEEVERKKKEEIIRQIRELQKQPKQRTKGFDPTETMGYGLLQEMSLVQLREKLNEMKIIKEIEKEQRRENNLKKKDEKLQDIEVKVQEIKENSEMSLSNAKTKLEQSKKLQNKKKKHDDQQLQLPGPRYDAINSITEQKDEEDEHK
;
A
#
# COMPACT_ATOMS: atom_id res chain seq x y z
N MET A 1 -2.29 -6.83 -15.03
CA MET A 1 -2.72 -5.43 -15.30
C MET A 1 -3.89 -5.02 -14.41
N VAL A 2 -5.01 -5.76 -14.40
CA VAL A 2 -6.23 -5.43 -13.61
C VAL A 2 -5.96 -5.34 -12.09
N LEU A 3 -5.18 -6.26 -11.52
CA LEU A 3 -4.85 -6.28 -10.08
C LEU A 3 -3.85 -5.20 -9.64
N SER A 4 -3.24 -4.47 -10.59
CA SER A 4 -2.28 -3.40 -10.31
C SER A 4 -2.94 -2.03 -10.12
N GLN A 5 -4.23 -1.91 -10.43
CA GLN A 5 -5.00 -0.68 -10.35
C GLN A 5 -5.92 -0.69 -9.12
N GLU A 6 -6.54 0.46 -8.83
CA GLU A 6 -7.44 0.61 -7.69
C GLU A 6 -8.63 -0.37 -7.80
N PRO A 7 -8.82 -1.27 -6.81
CA PRO A 7 -9.76 -2.37 -6.91
C PRO A 7 -11.21 -1.89 -7.01
N VAL A 8 -11.55 -0.76 -6.39
CA VAL A 8 -12.90 -0.18 -6.44
C VAL A 8 -13.27 0.27 -7.85
N LYS A 9 -12.38 1.02 -8.51
CA LYS A 9 -12.60 1.51 -9.88
C LYS A 9 -12.68 0.36 -10.89
N MET A 10 -11.75 -0.60 -10.77
CA MET A 10 -11.73 -1.76 -11.67
C MET A 10 -12.95 -2.67 -11.46
N ASN A 11 -13.44 -2.82 -10.23
CA ASN A 11 -14.65 -3.58 -9.94
C ASN A 11 -15.88 -2.94 -10.60
N VAL A 12 -16.09 -1.61 -10.45
CA VAL A 12 -17.21 -0.89 -11.08
C VAL A 12 -17.17 -1.02 -12.60
N PHE A 13 -15.99 -0.85 -13.20
CA PHE A 13 -15.81 -0.93 -14.65
C PHE A 13 -16.10 -2.33 -15.20
N LEU A 14 -15.49 -3.37 -14.62
CA LEU A 14 -15.68 -4.74 -15.09
C LEU A 14 -17.08 -5.26 -14.81
N GLN A 15 -17.69 -4.88 -13.69
CA GLN A 15 -19.07 -5.23 -13.37
C GLN A 15 -20.05 -4.62 -14.38
N PHE A 16 -19.78 -3.41 -14.88
CA PHE A 16 -20.59 -2.80 -15.94
C PHE A 16 -20.35 -3.46 -17.30
N LEU A 17 -19.09 -3.75 -17.64
CA LEU A 17 -18.72 -4.27 -18.96
C LEU A 17 -19.15 -5.72 -19.19
N PHE A 18 -19.25 -6.53 -18.13
CA PHE A 18 -19.72 -7.92 -18.19
C PHE A 18 -21.22 -8.09 -17.85
N ASP A 19 -21.95 -6.98 -17.66
CA ASP A 19 -23.40 -6.97 -17.55
C ASP A 19 -24.02 -6.83 -18.95
N LEU A 20 -24.32 -7.97 -19.58
CA LEU A 20 -24.79 -8.04 -20.97
C LEU A 20 -26.05 -7.20 -21.21
N GLU A 21 -26.96 -7.12 -20.24
CA GLU A 21 -28.17 -6.31 -20.35
C GLU A 21 -27.84 -4.82 -20.42
N LYS A 22 -26.93 -4.35 -19.58
CA LYS A 22 -26.49 -2.94 -19.59
C LYS A 22 -25.68 -2.60 -20.85
N VAL A 23 -24.79 -3.49 -21.28
CA VAL A 23 -23.99 -3.27 -22.50
C VAL A 23 -24.90 -3.20 -23.73
N ASN A 24 -25.86 -4.12 -23.85
CA ASN A 24 -26.81 -4.12 -24.96
C ASN A 24 -27.71 -2.88 -24.95
N LYS A 25 -28.08 -2.38 -23.77
CA LYS A 25 -28.94 -1.19 -23.63
C LYS A 25 -28.20 0.12 -23.90
N TYR A 26 -26.97 0.28 -23.42
CA TYR A 26 -26.28 1.58 -23.42
C TYR A 26 -25.17 1.71 -24.45
N LEU A 27 -24.45 0.61 -24.76
CA LEU A 27 -23.23 0.65 -25.58
C LEU A 27 -23.46 0.13 -27.00
N ARG A 28 -24.28 -0.91 -27.17
CA ARG A 28 -24.51 -1.55 -28.48
C ARG A 28 -24.98 -0.56 -29.53
N GLU A 29 -25.98 0.28 -29.25
CA GLU A 29 -26.49 1.27 -30.19
C GLU A 29 -25.41 2.29 -30.62
N LYS A 30 -24.56 2.72 -29.67
CA LYS A 30 -23.47 3.65 -29.94
C LYS A 30 -22.33 3.01 -30.71
N TRP A 31 -22.04 1.74 -30.46
CA TRP A 31 -21.01 1.01 -31.19
C TRP A 31 -21.42 0.72 -32.62
N ILE A 32 -22.70 0.41 -32.88
CA ILE A 32 -23.24 0.15 -34.22
C ILE A 32 -23.14 1.38 -35.14
N GLN A 33 -23.10 2.58 -34.58
CA GLN A 33 -22.88 3.81 -35.35
C GLN A 33 -21.46 3.92 -35.92
N ILE A 34 -20.50 3.20 -35.33
CA ILE A 34 -19.07 3.31 -35.66
C ILE A 34 -18.56 2.02 -36.33
N TYR A 35 -19.08 0.86 -35.94
CA TYR A 35 -18.65 -0.46 -36.42
C TYR A 35 -19.83 -1.29 -36.92
N ASP A 36 -19.55 -2.27 -37.79
CA ASP A 36 -20.55 -3.16 -38.35
C ASP A 36 -21.27 -3.98 -37.27
N ILE A 37 -22.58 -4.16 -37.48
CA ILE A 37 -23.48 -4.89 -36.57
C ILE A 37 -22.96 -6.31 -36.35
N SER A 38 -22.57 -7.00 -37.43
CA SER A 38 -22.05 -8.38 -37.35
C SER A 38 -20.73 -8.49 -36.59
N TYR A 39 -19.91 -7.43 -36.57
CA TYR A 39 -18.66 -7.41 -35.81
C TYR A 39 -18.95 -7.22 -34.31
N ILE A 40 -19.86 -6.31 -33.97
CA ILE A 40 -20.21 -6.02 -32.57
C ILE A 40 -20.93 -7.20 -31.94
N ASP A 41 -21.95 -7.73 -32.60
CA ASP A 41 -22.76 -8.82 -32.04
C ASP A 41 -21.93 -10.11 -31.93
N ASN A 42 -21.22 -10.52 -33.00
CA ASN A 42 -20.52 -11.80 -32.99
C ASN A 42 -19.15 -11.75 -32.28
N GLN A 43 -18.32 -10.72 -32.54
CA GLN A 43 -16.95 -10.69 -31.99
C GLN A 43 -16.85 -9.99 -30.64
N ILE A 44 -17.58 -8.89 -30.43
CA ILE A 44 -17.50 -8.14 -29.16
C ILE A 44 -18.43 -8.76 -28.12
N ILE A 45 -19.72 -8.89 -28.42
CA ILE A 45 -20.70 -9.33 -27.43
C ILE A 45 -20.59 -10.84 -27.19
N THR A 46 -20.75 -11.67 -28.22
CA THR A 46 -20.71 -13.12 -28.04
C THR A 46 -19.30 -13.63 -27.70
N GLN A 47 -18.30 -13.34 -28.53
CA GLN A 47 -16.96 -13.93 -28.34
C GLN A 47 -16.13 -13.27 -27.23
N ALA A 48 -16.21 -11.96 -27.02
CA ALA A 48 -15.36 -11.27 -26.04
C ALA A 48 -16.01 -11.07 -24.66
N LEU A 49 -17.33 -10.89 -24.58
CA LEU A 49 -18.04 -10.67 -23.32
C LEU A 49 -18.68 -11.95 -22.79
N GLU A 50 -19.49 -12.65 -23.60
CA GLU A 50 -20.26 -13.82 -23.17
C GLU A 50 -19.37 -15.06 -22.96
N GLU A 51 -18.53 -15.43 -23.94
CA GLU A 51 -17.64 -16.60 -23.81
C GLU A 51 -16.55 -16.43 -22.75
N LYS A 52 -16.09 -15.19 -22.50
CA LYS A 52 -15.02 -14.91 -21.51
C LYS A 52 -15.56 -14.58 -20.11
N LEU A 53 -16.88 -14.48 -19.97
CA LEU A 53 -17.56 -14.25 -18.70
C LEU A 53 -17.12 -15.26 -17.60
N PRO A 54 -17.04 -16.58 -17.86
CA PRO A 54 -16.65 -17.55 -16.82
C PRO A 54 -15.19 -17.39 -16.38
N LEU A 55 -14.29 -17.02 -17.30
CA LEU A 55 -12.88 -16.78 -17.00
C LEU A 55 -12.68 -15.51 -16.17
N MET A 56 -13.55 -14.52 -16.35
CA MET A 56 -13.51 -13.26 -15.60
C MET A 56 -14.29 -13.32 -14.28
N ALA A 57 -15.12 -14.34 -14.06
CA ALA A 57 -15.90 -14.50 -12.83
C ALA A 57 -15.01 -14.59 -11.58
N ASP A 58 -13.93 -15.38 -11.64
CA ASP A 58 -12.95 -15.49 -10.54
C ASP A 58 -12.28 -14.15 -10.24
N ILE A 59 -11.88 -13.42 -11.30
CA ILE A 59 -11.22 -12.12 -11.20
C ILE A 59 -12.19 -11.07 -10.64
N LEU A 60 -13.44 -11.06 -11.10
CA LEU A 60 -14.50 -10.17 -10.63
C LEU A 60 -14.85 -10.45 -9.16
N GLY A 61 -14.90 -11.72 -8.75
CA GLY A 61 -15.12 -12.11 -7.36
C GLY A 61 -13.98 -11.67 -6.43
N HIS A 62 -12.73 -11.85 -6.86
CA HIS A 62 -11.57 -11.34 -6.11
C HIS A 62 -11.55 -9.80 -6.02
N LEU A 63 -11.88 -9.10 -7.11
CA LEU A 63 -11.95 -7.64 -7.14
C LEU A 63 -13.10 -7.10 -6.29
N SER A 64 -14.28 -7.71 -6.36
CA SER A 64 -15.43 -7.30 -5.56
C SER A 64 -15.16 -7.52 -4.08
N GLN A 65 -14.58 -8.67 -3.69
CA GLN A 65 -14.20 -8.94 -2.31
C GLN A 65 -13.16 -7.93 -1.81
N LYS A 66 -12.19 -7.55 -2.66
CA LYS A 66 -11.17 -6.54 -2.31
C LYS A 66 -11.73 -5.11 -2.27
N ALA A 67 -12.76 -4.80 -3.06
CA ALA A 67 -13.36 -3.48 -3.15
C ALA A 67 -14.45 -3.22 -2.09
N THR A 68 -15.31 -4.20 -1.83
CA THR A 68 -16.53 -4.04 -1.00
C THR A 68 -16.61 -5.03 0.15
N GLY A 69 -15.70 -6.02 0.23
CA GLY A 69 -15.76 -7.09 1.21
C GLY A 69 -16.84 -8.15 0.95
N LYS A 70 -17.61 -8.03 -0.15
CA LYS A 70 -18.69 -8.95 -0.55
C LYS A 70 -18.50 -9.40 -2.00
N LYS A 71 -18.97 -10.62 -2.34
CA LYS A 71 -19.07 -11.06 -3.74
C LYS A 71 -20.17 -10.26 -4.46
N SER A 72 -19.93 -9.87 -5.71
CA SER A 72 -20.91 -9.12 -6.52
C SER A 72 -22.10 -9.99 -6.92
N ASP A 73 -23.27 -9.37 -7.10
CA ASP A 73 -24.52 -10.08 -7.43
C ASP A 73 -24.42 -10.84 -8.76
N LEU A 74 -23.67 -10.31 -9.72
CA LEU A 74 -23.35 -10.97 -11.00
C LEU A 74 -22.57 -12.28 -10.81
N VAL A 75 -21.63 -12.33 -9.86
CA VAL A 75 -20.87 -13.57 -9.57
C VAL A 75 -21.77 -14.58 -8.85
N ASN A 76 -22.66 -14.12 -7.97
CA ASN A 76 -23.60 -15.00 -7.26
C ASN A 76 -24.61 -15.67 -8.22
N THR A 77 -25.12 -14.94 -9.22
CA THR A 77 -26.02 -15.50 -10.24
C THR A 77 -25.31 -16.46 -11.21
N LEU A 78 -24.04 -16.17 -11.55
CA LEU A 78 -23.18 -17.06 -12.34
C LEU A 78 -22.85 -18.37 -11.59
N GLU A 79 -22.48 -18.28 -10.31
CA GLU A 79 -22.20 -19.45 -9.47
C GLU A 79 -23.45 -20.34 -9.31
N GLN A 80 -24.67 -19.76 -9.30
CA GLN A 80 -25.94 -20.50 -9.28
C GLN A 80 -26.30 -21.16 -10.61
N THR A 81 -25.98 -20.54 -11.76
CA THR A 81 -26.35 -21.06 -13.08
C THR A 81 -25.37 -22.12 -13.61
N LEU A 82 -24.09 -22.04 -13.25
CA LEU A 82 -23.06 -22.92 -13.79
C LEU A 82 -22.85 -24.23 -13.01
N SER A 83 -23.46 -24.43 -11.83
CA SER A 83 -23.30 -25.66 -11.01
C SER A 83 -21.83 -26.15 -10.88
N LEU A 84 -20.86 -25.23 -10.85
CA LEU A 84 -19.44 -25.52 -10.71
C LEU A 84 -19.08 -25.67 -9.23
N SER A 85 -19.71 -26.62 -8.55
CA SER A 85 -19.33 -27.04 -7.20
C SER A 85 -18.49 -28.31 -7.26
N GLU A 86 -17.40 -28.33 -8.01
CA GLU A 86 -16.42 -29.41 -7.91
C GLU A 86 -15.03 -28.92 -8.33
N LYS A 87 -14.09 -28.98 -7.38
CA LYS A 87 -12.64 -28.74 -7.48
C LYS A 87 -12.17 -27.30 -7.27
N ASN A 88 -12.02 -26.93 -6.00
CA ASN A 88 -10.79 -26.33 -5.46
C ASN A 88 -10.83 -26.35 -3.92
N ASN A 89 -10.69 -27.55 -3.35
CA ASN A 89 -10.21 -27.70 -1.98
C ASN A 89 -8.71 -27.42 -1.99
N ASN A 90 -8.33 -26.16 -1.81
CA ASN A 90 -7.05 -25.78 -1.21
C ASN A 90 -7.12 -24.33 -0.73
N ASN A 91 -7.31 -24.19 0.59
CA ASN A 91 -6.93 -23.08 1.43
C ASN A 91 -7.13 -21.66 0.87
N GLN A 92 -8.28 -21.05 1.18
CA GLN A 92 -8.32 -19.64 1.59
C GLN A 92 -9.62 -19.31 2.35
N ASN A 93 -9.45 -19.14 3.66
CA ASN A 93 -10.25 -18.35 4.61
C ASN A 93 -11.73 -18.09 4.26
N LEU A 94 -12.59 -19.08 4.56
CA LEU A 94 -13.93 -18.75 5.02
C LEU A 94 -13.80 -18.08 6.39
N GLN A 95 -14.15 -16.80 6.48
CA GLN A 95 -14.42 -16.16 7.76
C GLN A 95 -15.58 -16.90 8.42
N GLN A 96 -15.24 -17.81 9.33
CA GLN A 96 -16.19 -18.40 10.27
C GLN A 96 -16.90 -17.24 10.97
N LYS A 97 -18.24 -17.19 10.88
CA LYS A 97 -19.04 -16.37 11.80
C LYS A 97 -18.60 -16.78 13.20
N LYS A 98 -17.94 -15.86 13.91
CA LYS A 98 -17.54 -16.10 15.30
C LYS A 98 -18.81 -16.35 16.10
N GLU A 99 -18.94 -17.54 16.66
CA GLU A 99 -19.95 -17.83 17.67
C GLU A 99 -19.75 -16.86 18.85
N ILE A 100 -20.85 -16.40 19.43
CA ILE A 100 -20.80 -15.50 20.59
C ILE A 100 -20.11 -16.24 21.73
N THR A 101 -19.05 -15.65 22.29
CA THR A 101 -18.26 -16.24 23.37
C THR A 101 -19.12 -16.45 24.62
N VAL A 102 -19.38 -17.70 24.98
CA VAL A 102 -19.88 -18.10 26.31
C VAL A 102 -18.66 -18.39 27.19
N PRO A 103 -18.55 -17.82 28.41
CA PRO A 103 -17.39 -18.07 29.28
C PRO A 103 -17.37 -19.52 29.75
N ILE A 104 -16.34 -20.27 29.34
CA ILE A 104 -16.04 -21.61 29.83
C ILE A 104 -15.04 -21.47 31.00
N PRO A 105 -15.33 -22.00 32.20
CA PRO A 105 -14.38 -21.97 33.30
C PRO A 105 -13.14 -22.80 32.93
N PHE A 106 -11.95 -22.26 33.22
CA PHE A 106 -10.68 -22.91 32.91
C PHE A 106 -10.43 -24.10 33.83
N ASN A 107 -9.91 -25.20 33.28
CA ASN A 107 -9.41 -26.30 34.07
C ASN A 107 -8.07 -25.88 34.73
N LEU A 108 -8.10 -25.66 36.04
CA LEU A 108 -6.92 -25.47 36.87
C LEU A 108 -6.00 -26.69 36.78
N THR A 109 -4.98 -26.64 35.92
CA THR A 109 -3.85 -27.57 36.02
C THR A 109 -3.10 -27.26 37.31
N LYS A 110 -3.11 -28.19 38.28
CA LYS A 110 -2.26 -28.09 39.47
C LYS A 110 -0.81 -28.00 39.00
N PRO A 111 -0.05 -26.92 39.32
CA PRO A 111 1.34 -26.82 38.90
C PRO A 111 2.12 -27.99 39.50
N LYS A 112 2.94 -28.66 38.67
CA LYS A 112 3.87 -29.69 39.16
C LYS A 112 4.76 -29.04 40.25
N PRO A 113 4.83 -29.58 41.47
CA PRO A 113 5.67 -29.01 42.52
C PRO A 113 7.12 -29.01 42.03
N LYS A 114 7.82 -27.87 42.18
CA LYS A 114 9.25 -27.78 41.87
C LYS A 114 10.00 -28.74 42.81
N ALA A 115 10.67 -29.75 42.25
CA ALA A 115 11.57 -30.59 43.00
C ALA A 115 12.77 -29.74 43.45
N LEU A 116 12.97 -29.63 44.77
CA LEU A 116 14.17 -29.00 45.32
C LEU A 116 15.37 -29.90 44.99
N PRO A 117 16.52 -29.34 44.57
CA PRO A 117 17.73 -30.14 44.35
C PRO A 117 18.16 -30.81 45.66
N GLU A 118 18.60 -32.06 45.59
CA GLU A 118 19.04 -32.81 46.77
C GLU A 118 20.24 -32.10 47.44
N PRO A 119 20.22 -31.92 48.76
CA PRO A 119 21.29 -31.21 49.46
C PRO A 119 22.61 -31.98 49.37
N ILE A 120 23.65 -31.30 48.91
CA ILE A 120 25.01 -31.83 48.82
C ILE A 120 25.48 -32.20 50.24
N LYS A 121 25.74 -33.49 50.49
CA LYS A 121 26.32 -33.96 51.77
C LYS A 121 27.76 -33.46 51.89
N ILE A 122 27.96 -32.40 52.67
CA ILE A 122 29.29 -31.89 53.06
C ILE A 122 29.87 -32.86 54.10
N GLU A 123 31.00 -33.50 53.78
CA GLU A 123 31.71 -34.35 54.74
C GLU A 123 32.23 -33.52 55.93
N LYS A 124 31.62 -33.70 57.11
CA LYS A 124 32.06 -33.04 58.36
C LYS A 124 33.30 -33.73 58.95
N LYS A 125 34.47 -33.49 58.36
CA LYS A 125 35.76 -33.83 59.00
C LYS A 125 36.22 -32.64 59.84
N VAL A 126 36.01 -32.70 61.16
CA VAL A 126 36.53 -31.70 62.10
C VAL A 126 37.98 -32.03 62.41
N LYS A 127 38.92 -31.26 61.86
CA LYS A 127 40.31 -31.22 62.33
C LYS A 127 40.52 -29.92 63.07
N ALA A 128 40.76 -30.00 64.38
CA ALA A 128 41.10 -28.83 65.18
C ALA A 128 42.55 -28.44 64.92
N ASN A 129 42.77 -27.22 64.44
CA ASN A 129 44.11 -26.66 64.35
C ASN A 129 44.61 -26.31 65.77
N PRO A 130 45.89 -26.54 66.08
CA PRO A 130 46.44 -26.18 67.38
C PRO A 130 46.32 -24.67 67.59
N ILE A 131 46.07 -24.27 68.85
CA ILE A 131 45.92 -22.88 69.22
C ILE A 131 47.23 -22.15 68.91
N PRO A 132 47.21 -21.09 68.07
CA PRO A 132 48.44 -20.40 67.68
C PRO A 132 49.06 -19.71 68.90
N GLN A 133 50.36 -19.94 69.12
CA GLN A 133 51.13 -19.43 70.27
C GLN A 133 51.20 -17.89 70.34
N THR A 134 50.72 -17.19 69.31
CA THR A 134 50.68 -15.73 69.22
C THR A 134 49.62 -15.09 70.11
N ILE A 135 48.62 -15.84 70.57
CA ILE A 135 47.53 -15.33 71.42
C ILE A 135 48.07 -14.81 72.77
N PHE A 136 49.17 -15.36 73.26
CA PHE A 136 49.76 -14.97 74.56
C PHE A 136 50.90 -13.95 74.45
N LYS A 137 51.26 -13.49 73.24
CA LYS A 137 52.44 -12.63 73.02
C LYS A 137 52.12 -11.14 72.88
N THR A 138 50.86 -10.75 72.70
CA THR A 138 50.49 -9.36 72.38
C THR A 138 49.65 -8.73 73.48
N ASN A 139 50.13 -7.61 74.02
CA ASN A 139 49.38 -6.77 74.96
C ASN A 139 48.32 -5.93 74.20
N ILE A 140 47.20 -5.62 74.86
CA ILE A 140 46.08 -4.82 74.32
C ILE A 140 46.57 -3.46 73.81
N GLU A 141 47.53 -2.85 74.50
CA GLU A 141 48.13 -1.57 74.08
C GLU A 141 48.86 -1.65 72.74
N GLN A 142 49.58 -2.74 72.50
CA GLN A 142 50.28 -2.97 71.23
C GLN A 142 49.30 -3.25 70.08
N ILE A 143 48.17 -3.89 70.37
CA ILE A 143 47.09 -4.10 69.39
C ILE A 143 46.45 -2.75 69.03
N ASN A 144 46.22 -1.89 70.01
CA ASN A 144 45.66 -0.55 69.79
C ASN A 144 46.62 0.36 69.02
N GLN A 145 47.93 0.31 69.30
CA GLN A 145 48.95 1.05 68.55
C GLN A 145 49.03 0.58 67.09
N LYS A 146 49.08 -0.74 66.86
CA LYS A 146 49.02 -1.31 65.49
C LYS A 146 47.72 -0.97 64.77
N GLY A 147 46.61 -0.88 65.51
CA GLY A 147 45.32 -0.44 64.98
C GLY A 147 45.35 1.01 64.50
N LYS A 148 45.96 1.91 65.28
CA LYS A 148 46.17 3.33 64.90
C LYS A 148 47.09 3.46 63.70
N GLU A 149 48.23 2.78 63.69
CA GLU A 149 49.17 2.78 62.57
C GLU A 149 48.53 2.25 61.27
N ARG A 150 47.72 1.19 61.37
CA ARG A 150 46.97 0.66 60.23
C ARG A 150 45.96 1.68 59.70
N LEU A 151 45.24 2.37 60.58
CA LEU A 151 44.30 3.44 60.21
C LEU A 151 45.00 4.62 59.53
N GLU A 152 46.17 5.03 60.02
CA GLU A 152 46.97 6.09 59.41
C GLU A 152 47.50 5.69 58.03
N ASN A 153 47.95 4.45 57.87
CA ASN A 153 48.41 3.93 56.59
C ASN A 153 47.26 3.85 55.57
N ILE A 154 46.08 3.39 55.98
CA ILE A 154 44.89 3.39 55.12
C ILE A 154 44.52 4.82 54.71
N LYS A 155 44.53 5.78 55.65
CA LYS A 155 44.28 7.19 55.33
C LYS A 155 45.27 7.74 54.31
N LYS A 156 46.57 7.49 54.50
CA LYS A 156 47.62 7.94 53.56
C LYS A 156 47.45 7.32 52.18
N GLN A 157 47.08 6.05 52.11
CA GLN A 157 46.87 5.31 50.87
C GLN A 157 45.64 5.84 50.11
N VAL A 158 44.53 6.05 50.80
CA VAL A 158 43.32 6.66 50.23
C VAL A 158 43.59 8.09 49.73
N GLU A 159 44.37 8.87 50.48
CA GLU A 159 44.74 10.23 50.06
C GLU A 159 45.64 10.25 48.81
N GLN A 160 46.52 9.25 48.66
CA GLN A 160 47.31 9.04 47.44
C GLN A 160 46.42 8.64 46.27
N GLU A 161 45.49 7.70 46.45
CA GLU A 161 44.53 7.28 45.42
C GLU A 161 43.65 8.47 44.95
N TYR A 162 43.23 9.36 45.85
CA TYR A 162 42.47 10.57 45.48
C TYR A 162 43.32 11.62 44.73
N LYS A 163 44.63 11.71 44.99
CA LYS A 163 45.55 12.59 44.25
C LYS A 163 45.83 12.03 42.86
N GLU A 164 46.00 10.72 42.73
CA GLU A 164 46.21 10.03 41.45
C GLU A 164 44.95 9.99 40.56
N SER A 165 43.76 9.82 41.15
CA SER A 165 42.49 9.81 40.40
C SER A 165 42.08 11.19 39.87
N LYS A 166 42.56 12.29 40.45
CA LYS A 166 42.43 13.63 39.85
C LYS A 166 43.23 13.78 38.55
N ILE A 167 44.31 13.02 38.39
CA ILE A 167 45.16 12.99 37.18
C ILE A 167 44.59 11.99 36.15
N GLN A 168 43.97 10.89 36.60
CA GLN A 168 43.31 9.92 35.73
C GLN A 168 41.82 10.21 35.54
N LYS A 169 41.48 11.28 34.81
CA LYS A 169 40.16 11.34 34.18
C LYS A 169 40.09 10.21 33.15
N PHE A 170 39.08 9.34 33.28
CA PHE A 170 38.84 8.26 32.34
C PHE A 170 38.49 8.84 30.96
N GLU A 171 39.43 8.81 30.03
CA GLU A 171 39.20 9.15 28.62
C GLU A 171 38.63 7.93 27.91
N PHE A 172 37.44 8.05 27.31
CA PHE A 172 36.87 6.96 26.52
C PHE A 172 37.71 6.74 25.27
N GLN A 173 38.02 5.47 24.95
CA GLN A 173 38.72 5.13 23.70
C GLN A 173 37.95 5.61 22.44
N LEU A 174 36.65 5.85 22.55
CA LEU A 174 35.83 6.45 21.50
C LEU A 174 36.24 7.89 21.15
N ASP A 175 36.64 8.70 22.13
CA ASP A 175 37.01 10.10 21.92
C ASP A 175 38.30 10.24 21.11
N LYS A 176 39.15 9.20 21.14
CA LYS A 176 40.40 9.12 20.36
C LYS A 176 40.22 8.63 18.92
N ARG A 177 39.00 8.21 18.54
CA ARG A 177 38.71 7.73 17.18
C ARG A 177 38.43 8.93 16.28
N PRO A 178 39.15 9.13 15.16
CA PRO A 178 38.80 10.18 14.22
C PRO A 178 37.41 9.90 13.65
N THR A 179 36.45 10.76 13.97
CA THR A 179 35.09 10.69 13.46
C THR A 179 35.07 11.20 12.02
N ASN A 180 35.23 10.31 11.04
CA ASN A 180 35.05 10.59 9.61
C ASN A 180 33.59 10.91 9.23
N ILE A 181 32.77 11.30 10.20
CA ILE A 181 31.34 11.54 10.07
C ILE A 181 31.08 12.63 9.01
N GLN A 182 31.87 13.72 9.03
CA GLN A 182 31.73 14.80 8.04
C GLN A 182 32.06 14.35 6.61
N LYS A 183 33.07 13.49 6.43
CA LYS A 183 33.40 12.93 5.11
C LYS A 183 32.30 11.99 4.61
N ILE A 184 31.76 11.17 5.50
CA ILE A 184 30.64 10.27 5.17
C ILE A 184 29.39 11.09 4.80
N TYR A 185 29.10 12.18 5.50
CA TYR A 185 28.01 13.09 5.13
C TYR A 185 28.21 13.67 3.73
N GLN A 186 29.41 14.19 3.44
CA GLN A 186 29.74 14.74 2.12
C GLN A 186 29.61 13.68 1.01
N GLU A 187 30.12 12.46 1.22
CA GLU A 187 30.00 11.36 0.25
C GLU A 187 28.55 10.93 0.00
N VAL A 188 27.71 10.92 1.03
CA VAL A 188 26.28 10.58 0.91
C VAL A 188 25.52 11.70 0.19
N GLU A 189 25.83 12.95 0.49
CA GLU A 189 25.22 14.12 -0.14
C GLU A 189 25.63 14.25 -1.61
N GLU A 190 26.89 13.98 -1.94
CA GLU A 190 27.38 13.93 -3.32
C GLU A 190 26.71 12.81 -4.13
N LYS A 191 26.54 11.62 -3.55
CA LYS A 191 25.82 10.52 -4.20
C LYS A 191 24.36 10.88 -4.45
N LEU A 192 23.68 11.45 -3.45
CA LEU A 192 22.31 11.95 -3.61
C LEU A 192 22.22 13.01 -4.70
N ASN A 193 23.14 13.98 -4.71
CA ASN A 193 23.17 15.02 -5.74
C ASN A 193 23.44 14.46 -7.15
N GLN A 194 24.22 13.38 -7.27
CA GLN A 194 24.43 12.70 -8.54
C GLN A 194 23.17 11.95 -9.01
N GLU A 195 22.45 11.30 -8.10
CA GLU A 195 21.19 10.60 -8.38
C GLU A 195 20.04 11.58 -8.70
N LEU A 196 20.01 12.74 -8.04
CA LEU A 196 19.01 13.80 -8.20
C LEU A 196 19.24 14.70 -9.42
N GLN A 197 20.25 14.43 -10.25
CA GLN A 197 20.46 15.15 -11.51
C GLN A 197 19.56 14.61 -12.63
N PHE A 198 18.25 14.86 -12.48
CA PHE A 198 17.20 14.45 -13.42
C PHE A 198 17.31 15.09 -14.82
N GLU A 199 18.07 16.20 -14.95
CA GLU A 199 18.23 16.95 -16.21
C GLU A 199 19.67 16.97 -16.75
N LYS A 200 20.46 15.93 -16.49
CA LYS A 200 21.76 15.78 -17.16
C LYS A 200 21.57 15.47 -18.65
N LYS A 201 21.56 16.52 -19.48
CA LYS A 201 21.67 16.37 -20.94
C LYS A 201 23.09 15.90 -21.28
N ASN A 202 23.26 14.58 -21.41
CA ASN A 202 24.48 13.99 -21.95
C ASN A 202 24.63 14.39 -23.42
N TYR A 203 25.37 15.47 -23.69
CA TYR A 203 25.67 15.89 -25.04
C TYR A 203 26.57 14.84 -25.70
N ARG A 204 26.02 14.13 -26.69
CA ARG A 204 26.81 13.33 -27.61
C ARG A 204 27.07 14.20 -28.83
N PRO A 205 28.33 14.46 -29.23
CA PRO A 205 28.58 15.17 -30.47
C PRO A 205 27.90 14.39 -31.61
N PRO A 206 27.22 15.08 -32.55
CA PRO A 206 26.57 14.42 -33.66
C PRO A 206 27.63 13.65 -34.47
N PRO A 207 27.32 12.41 -34.90
CA PRO A 207 28.25 11.62 -35.71
C PRO A 207 28.57 12.35 -37.03
N THR A 208 29.86 12.46 -37.34
CA THR A 208 30.35 13.10 -38.56
C THR A 208 30.26 12.13 -39.73
N PHE A 209 29.18 12.21 -40.52
CA PHE A 209 29.04 11.43 -41.76
C PHE A 209 29.84 12.10 -42.89
N LYS A 210 30.74 11.36 -43.54
CA LYS A 210 31.64 11.89 -44.60
C LYS A 210 30.95 12.08 -45.95
N GLU A 211 29.82 11.42 -46.16
CA GLU A 211 29.06 11.46 -47.42
C GLU A 211 27.57 11.69 -47.11
N PRO A 212 26.86 12.49 -47.92
CA PRO A 212 25.42 12.63 -47.79
C PRO A 212 24.76 11.30 -48.17
N VAL A 213 24.30 10.54 -47.18
CA VAL A 213 23.55 9.31 -47.40
C VAL A 213 22.20 9.64 -48.02
N GLU A 214 21.90 9.06 -49.17
CA GLU A 214 20.57 9.16 -49.80
C GLU A 214 19.51 8.53 -48.89
N ILE A 215 18.73 9.37 -48.21
CA ILE A 215 17.62 8.92 -47.37
C ILE A 215 16.47 8.48 -48.29
N LYS A 216 16.32 7.17 -48.47
CA LYS A 216 15.15 6.61 -49.16
C LYS A 216 13.91 6.85 -48.30
N HIS A 217 13.06 7.77 -48.71
CA HIS A 217 11.82 8.07 -48.00
C HIS A 217 10.81 6.95 -48.25
N ASN A 218 10.27 6.38 -47.17
CA ASN A 218 9.11 5.50 -47.27
C ASN A 218 7.88 6.33 -47.69
N ILE A 219 6.92 5.73 -48.39
CA ILE A 219 5.66 6.37 -48.81
C ILE A 219 4.95 7.03 -47.63
N ALA A 220 4.95 6.38 -46.46
CA ALA A 220 4.35 6.94 -45.25
C ALA A 220 5.08 8.21 -44.75
N ALA A 221 6.40 8.31 -44.94
CA ALA A 221 7.16 9.51 -44.59
C ALA A 221 6.80 10.67 -45.55
N ILE A 222 6.76 10.39 -46.87
CA ILE A 222 6.34 11.34 -47.91
C ILE A 222 4.94 11.88 -47.59
N LEU A 223 3.96 11.01 -47.29
CA LEU A 223 2.59 11.44 -46.99
C LEU A 223 2.47 12.25 -45.69
N ARG A 224 3.29 11.95 -44.67
CA ARG A 224 3.30 12.73 -43.42
C ARG A 224 3.90 14.12 -43.62
N GLU A 225 4.93 14.21 -44.44
CA GLU A 225 5.57 15.48 -44.77
C GLU A 225 4.65 16.34 -45.64
N ASP A 226 4.04 15.76 -46.69
CA ASP A 226 2.99 16.40 -47.50
C ASP A 226 1.84 16.92 -46.62
N ALA A 227 1.30 16.08 -45.71
CA ALA A 227 0.24 16.50 -44.80
C ALA A 227 0.65 17.63 -43.87
N LYS A 228 1.91 17.65 -43.42
CA LYS A 228 2.44 18.75 -42.59
C LYS A 228 2.55 20.03 -43.41
N ILE A 229 3.06 19.96 -44.64
CA ILE A 229 3.16 21.10 -45.55
C ILE A 229 1.76 21.66 -45.83
N LYS A 230 0.79 20.81 -46.20
CA LYS A 230 -0.60 21.20 -46.40
C LYS A 230 -1.22 21.83 -45.16
N SER A 231 -1.00 21.26 -43.98
CA SER A 231 -1.48 21.85 -42.73
C SER A 231 -0.90 23.24 -42.47
N VAL A 232 0.37 23.48 -42.82
CA VAL A 232 1.00 24.79 -42.69
C VAL A 232 0.42 25.75 -43.73
N GLN A 233 0.31 25.33 -44.98
CA GLN A 233 -0.31 26.12 -46.06
C GLN A 233 -1.76 26.49 -45.74
N GLU A 234 -2.55 25.57 -45.18
CA GLU A 234 -3.92 25.83 -44.74
C GLU A 234 -3.97 26.83 -43.59
N GLN A 235 -3.03 26.75 -42.64
CA GLN A 235 -2.94 27.73 -41.54
C GLN A 235 -2.55 29.12 -42.07
N GLU A 236 -1.59 29.18 -43.00
CA GLU A 236 -1.20 30.43 -43.65
C GLU A 236 -2.32 30.99 -44.53
N ALA A 237 -3.02 30.15 -45.29
CA ALA A 237 -4.17 30.54 -46.09
C ALA A 237 -5.31 31.06 -45.21
N LYS A 238 -5.61 30.40 -44.07
CA LYS A 238 -6.57 30.91 -43.09
C LYS A 238 -6.12 32.25 -42.52
N ARG A 239 -4.85 32.38 -42.15
CA ARG A 239 -4.30 33.66 -41.66
C ARG A 239 -4.42 34.77 -42.71
N LEU A 240 -4.10 34.49 -43.97
CA LEU A 240 -4.24 35.44 -45.07
C LEU A 240 -5.71 35.81 -45.29
N LYS A 241 -6.62 34.83 -45.26
CA LYS A 241 -8.06 35.07 -45.38
C LYS A 241 -8.62 35.90 -44.23
N ASP A 242 -8.16 35.65 -43.01
CA ASP A 242 -8.52 36.44 -41.83
C ASP A 242 -7.94 37.86 -41.91
N LEU A 243 -6.73 38.02 -42.45
CA LEU A 243 -6.14 39.31 -42.75
C LEU A 243 -6.94 40.06 -43.84
N GLU A 244 -7.38 39.37 -44.89
CA GLU A 244 -8.20 39.94 -45.97
C GLU A 244 -9.57 40.40 -45.45
N TRP A 245 -10.21 39.61 -44.58
CA TRP A 245 -11.51 39.95 -44.02
C TRP A 245 -11.46 40.98 -42.91
N ASN A 246 -10.53 40.84 -41.96
CA ASN A 246 -10.48 41.67 -40.76
C ASN A 246 -9.49 42.84 -40.88
N MET A 247 -8.68 42.89 -41.95
CA MET A 247 -7.63 43.89 -42.18
C MET A 247 -6.64 44.02 -41.02
N ARG A 248 -6.52 42.99 -40.17
CA ARG A 248 -5.72 42.98 -38.95
C ARG A 248 -5.12 41.61 -38.68
N ASP A 249 -3.89 41.58 -38.16
CA ASP A 249 -3.17 40.34 -37.88
C ASP A 249 -3.67 39.70 -36.58
N SER A 250 -4.19 38.48 -36.67
CA SER A 250 -4.67 37.68 -35.53
C SER A 250 -3.53 37.06 -34.70
N ALA A 251 -2.28 37.15 -35.18
CA ALA A 251 -1.12 36.57 -34.51
C ALA A 251 -0.84 37.16 -33.12
N GLU A 252 -1.08 38.45 -32.91
CA GLU A 252 -0.90 39.10 -31.59
C GLU A 252 -1.85 38.49 -30.55
N PHE A 253 -3.11 38.31 -30.92
CA PHE A 253 -4.13 37.73 -30.05
C PHE A 253 -3.85 36.26 -29.73
N GLU A 254 -3.46 35.46 -30.73
CA GLU A 254 -3.12 34.05 -30.49
C GLU A 254 -1.85 33.88 -29.65
N ASN A 255 -0.86 34.76 -29.79
CA ASN A 255 0.31 34.77 -28.91
C ASN A 255 -0.07 35.15 -27.48
N TRP A 256 -0.86 36.21 -27.29
CA TRP A 256 -1.39 36.59 -25.97
C TRP A 256 -2.18 35.44 -25.33
N LYS A 257 -3.03 34.75 -26.10
CA LYS A 257 -3.80 33.58 -25.63
C LYS A 257 -2.90 32.43 -25.20
N LYS A 258 -1.79 32.18 -25.91
CA LYS A 258 -0.78 31.18 -25.51
C LYS A 258 -0.07 31.58 -24.22
N GLU A 259 0.32 32.85 -24.11
CA GLU A 259 0.93 33.38 -22.88
C GLU A 259 0.00 33.28 -21.68
N MET A 260 -1.29 33.59 -21.86
CA MET A 260 -2.28 33.47 -20.79
C MET A 260 -2.49 32.01 -20.37
N LYS A 261 -2.58 31.07 -21.32
CA LYS A 261 -2.64 29.64 -21.00
C LYS A 261 -1.40 29.17 -20.22
N TYR A 262 -0.23 29.68 -20.57
CA TYR A 262 1.01 29.33 -19.87
C TYR A 262 1.02 29.90 -18.44
N LYS A 263 0.58 31.15 -18.26
CA LYS A 263 0.41 31.75 -16.93
C LYS A 263 -0.58 30.98 -16.06
N GLU A 264 -1.73 30.61 -16.63
CA GLU A 264 -2.74 29.79 -15.95
C GLU A 264 -2.17 28.43 -15.51
N GLN A 265 -1.36 27.77 -16.36
CA GLN A 265 -0.69 26.52 -16.00
C GLN A 265 0.28 26.70 -14.82
N ILE A 266 1.03 27.79 -14.78
CA ILE A 266 1.93 28.10 -13.66
C ILE A 266 1.11 28.30 -12.38
N GLU A 267 0.03 29.08 -12.46
CA GLU A 267 -0.82 29.35 -11.30
C GLU A 267 -1.44 28.06 -10.73
N ILE A 268 -1.91 27.16 -11.60
CA ILE A 268 -2.43 25.85 -11.19
C ILE A 268 -1.34 25.05 -10.46
N LEU A 269 -0.11 25.02 -10.97
CA LEU A 269 1.00 24.33 -10.32
C LEU A 269 1.33 24.94 -8.95
N GLU A 270 1.32 26.27 -8.83
CA GLU A 270 1.53 26.97 -7.56
C GLU A 270 0.42 26.67 -6.55
N GLN A 271 -0.85 26.65 -6.97
CA GLN A 271 -1.98 26.28 -6.12
C GLN A 271 -1.87 24.83 -5.63
N GLN A 272 -1.45 23.90 -6.49
CA GLN A 272 -1.19 22.51 -6.10
C GLN A 272 -0.06 22.40 -5.06
N GLN A 273 0.99 23.21 -5.19
CA GLN A 273 2.06 23.25 -4.20
C GLN A 273 1.59 23.85 -2.87
N ARG A 274 0.81 24.95 -2.91
CA ARG A 274 0.22 25.56 -1.71
C ARG A 274 -0.69 24.59 -0.95
N THR A 275 -1.60 23.93 -1.66
CA THR A 275 -2.48 22.92 -1.06
C THR A 275 -1.71 21.75 -0.48
N LYS A 276 -0.62 21.30 -1.12
CA LYS A 276 0.26 20.27 -0.57
C LYS A 276 0.90 20.70 0.76
N ILE A 277 1.43 21.92 0.83
CA ILE A 277 2.02 22.48 2.05
C ILE A 277 0.95 22.60 3.15
N GLU A 278 -0.25 23.07 2.82
CA GLU A 278 -1.35 23.17 3.76
C GLU A 278 -1.78 21.80 4.31
N MET A 279 -1.86 20.78 3.45
CA MET A 279 -2.14 19.40 3.87
C MET A 279 -1.05 18.84 4.80
N GLU A 280 0.23 19.12 4.51
CA GLU A 280 1.35 18.71 5.36
C GLU A 280 1.30 19.43 6.73
N LEU A 281 1.02 20.73 6.75
CA LEU A 281 0.86 21.51 7.98
C LEU A 281 -0.33 21.03 8.82
N ALA A 282 -1.47 20.74 8.18
CA ALA A 282 -2.64 20.19 8.84
C ALA A 282 -2.36 18.81 9.46
N ARG A 283 -1.60 17.95 8.75
CA ARG A 283 -1.15 16.66 9.27
C ARG A 283 -0.22 16.82 10.47
N GLU A 284 0.75 17.73 10.40
CA GLU A 284 1.64 18.02 11.52
C GLU A 284 0.85 18.53 12.74
N GLY A 285 -0.10 19.45 12.51
CA GLY A 285 -1.00 19.95 13.55
C GLY A 285 -1.83 18.85 14.21
N ALA A 286 -2.40 17.93 13.41
CA ALA A 286 -3.15 16.79 13.91
C ALA A 286 -2.28 15.84 14.75
N MET A 287 -1.04 15.61 14.32
CA MET A 287 -0.10 14.73 15.03
C MET A 287 0.37 15.36 16.35
N LYS A 288 0.61 16.67 16.38
CA LYS A 288 0.88 17.42 17.63
C LYS A 288 -0.29 17.32 18.61
N ALA A 289 -1.51 17.61 18.14
CA ALA A 289 -2.71 17.52 18.98
C ALA A 289 -2.95 16.10 19.53
N PHE A 290 -2.66 15.07 18.73
CA PHE A 290 -2.72 13.67 19.17
C PHE A 290 -1.70 13.37 20.28
N ASN A 291 -0.46 13.82 20.11
CA ASN A 291 0.59 13.65 21.11
C ASN A 291 0.24 14.37 22.42
N GLU A 292 -0.25 15.61 22.35
CA GLU A 292 -0.72 16.36 23.53
C GLU A 292 -1.86 15.62 24.25
N LYS A 293 -2.78 15.00 23.51
CA LYS A 293 -3.85 14.19 24.11
C LYS A 293 -3.31 12.94 24.81
N ILE A 294 -2.31 12.28 24.23
CA ILE A 294 -1.64 11.15 24.88
C ILE A 294 -0.98 11.59 26.19
N GLU A 295 -0.28 12.72 26.20
CA GLU A 295 0.36 13.25 27.41
C GLU A 295 -0.67 13.61 28.48
N LYS A 296 -1.76 14.29 28.11
CA LYS A 296 -2.88 14.57 29.02
C LYS A 296 -3.49 13.29 29.61
N ASN A 297 -3.70 12.27 28.80
CA ASN A 297 -4.22 10.97 29.27
C ASN A 297 -3.24 10.30 30.24
N LYS A 298 -1.92 10.38 30.00
CA LYS A 298 -0.90 9.84 30.92
C LYS A 298 -0.95 10.56 32.27
N LEU A 299 -1.02 11.89 32.25
CA LEU A 299 -1.16 12.70 33.47
C LEU A 299 -2.44 12.32 34.23
N GLN A 300 -3.58 12.23 33.54
CA GLN A 300 -4.84 11.80 34.15
C GLN A 300 -4.76 10.40 34.79
N VAL A 301 -4.10 9.44 34.13
CA VAL A 301 -3.91 8.10 34.71
C VAL A 301 -3.02 8.13 35.95
N LEU A 302 -2.02 9.01 36.00
CA LEU A 302 -1.20 9.21 37.20
C LEU A 302 -2.04 9.79 38.33
N ASP A 303 -2.82 10.84 38.06
CA ASP A 303 -3.72 11.47 39.03
C ASP A 303 -4.73 10.45 39.58
N MET A 304 -5.35 9.64 38.71
CA MET A 304 -6.28 8.57 39.11
C MET A 304 -5.62 7.50 39.98
N LYS A 305 -4.35 7.15 39.71
CA LYS A 305 -3.61 6.18 40.53
C LYS A 305 -3.32 6.75 41.92
N ASP A 306 -2.98 8.02 42.00
CA ASP A 306 -2.71 8.68 43.28
C ASP A 306 -4.00 8.85 44.09
N GLU A 307 -5.13 9.19 43.45
CA GLU A 307 -6.44 9.16 44.08
C GLU A 307 -6.83 7.75 44.56
N GLN A 308 -6.59 6.71 43.73
CA GLN A 308 -6.84 5.33 44.14
C GLN A 308 -6.03 4.92 45.36
N LYS A 309 -4.75 5.31 45.45
CA LYS A 309 -3.92 5.04 46.64
C LYS A 309 -4.49 5.72 47.88
N ARG A 310 -4.87 7.00 47.80
CA ARG A 310 -5.50 7.72 48.92
C ARG A 310 -6.78 7.03 49.38
N ASN A 311 -7.64 6.64 48.43
CA ASN A 311 -8.88 5.92 48.74
C ASN A 311 -8.61 4.54 49.37
N GLN A 312 -7.58 3.82 48.92
CA GLN A 312 -7.19 2.54 49.51
C GLN A 312 -6.70 2.70 50.95
N GLU A 313 -5.88 3.72 51.22
CA GLU A 313 -5.42 4.05 52.57
C GLU A 313 -6.59 4.37 53.51
N GLU A 314 -7.59 5.12 53.04
CA GLU A 314 -8.82 5.37 53.80
C GLU A 314 -9.63 4.11 54.08
N ILE A 315 -9.76 3.20 53.09
CA ILE A 315 -10.47 1.92 53.27
C ILE A 315 -9.74 1.05 54.30
N ILE A 316 -8.40 1.02 54.27
CA ILE A 316 -7.61 0.25 55.23
C ILE A 316 -7.84 0.79 56.65
N LYS A 317 -7.75 2.11 56.85
CA LYS A 317 -8.03 2.75 58.15
C LYS A 317 -9.43 2.41 58.66
N LYS A 318 -10.47 2.55 57.82
CA LYS A 318 -11.84 2.18 58.19
C LYS A 318 -11.99 0.70 58.53
N LYS A 319 -11.28 -0.20 57.84
CA LYS A 319 -11.27 -1.63 58.17
C LYS A 319 -10.62 -1.90 59.52
N GLU A 320 -9.51 -1.22 59.83
CA GLU A 320 -8.84 -1.33 61.14
C GLU A 320 -9.76 -0.85 62.26
N GLU A 321 -10.43 0.29 62.09
CA GLU A 321 -11.45 0.81 63.01
C GLU A 321 -12.59 -0.20 63.21
N ASN A 322 -13.18 -0.71 62.12
CA ASN A 322 -14.23 -1.72 62.17
C ASN A 322 -13.79 -3.04 62.84
N ILE A 323 -12.55 -3.47 62.64
CA ILE A 323 -12.00 -4.66 63.32
C ILE A 323 -11.92 -4.41 64.83
N LEU A 324 -11.54 -3.20 65.24
CA LEU A 324 -11.47 -2.82 66.64
C LEU A 324 -12.86 -2.79 67.28
N GLU A 325 -13.84 -2.16 66.64
CA GLU A 325 -15.24 -2.16 67.08
C GLU A 325 -15.82 -3.58 67.15
N ASN A 326 -15.62 -4.39 66.11
CA ASN A 326 -16.09 -5.78 66.09
C ASN A 326 -15.47 -6.63 67.20
N LYS A 327 -14.18 -6.41 67.55
CA LYS A 327 -13.56 -7.08 68.71
C LYS A 327 -14.26 -6.71 70.01
N GLN A 328 -14.63 -5.45 70.20
CA GLN A 328 -15.37 -5.00 71.38
C GLN A 328 -16.76 -5.64 71.44
N VAL A 329 -17.47 -5.73 70.30
CA VAL A 329 -18.78 -6.40 70.22
C VAL A 329 -18.66 -7.91 70.47
N VAL A 330 -17.63 -8.58 69.95
CA VAL A 330 -17.41 -10.01 70.19
C VAL A 330 -17.17 -10.28 71.68
N LEU A 331 -16.39 -9.43 72.36
CA LEU A 331 -16.17 -9.56 73.80
C LEU A 331 -17.49 -9.43 74.59
N SER A 332 -18.35 -8.45 74.28
CA SER A 332 -19.65 -8.31 74.95
C SER A 332 -20.61 -9.47 74.64
N VAL A 333 -20.57 -10.01 73.42
CA VAL A 333 -21.35 -11.20 73.05
C VAL A 333 -20.82 -12.46 73.74
N GLN A 334 -19.51 -12.61 73.93
CA GLN A 334 -18.94 -13.72 74.70
C GLN A 334 -19.40 -13.69 76.16
N GLU A 335 -19.39 -12.51 76.79
CA GLU A 335 -19.90 -12.33 78.16
C GLU A 335 -21.39 -12.72 78.29
N THR A 336 -22.22 -12.33 77.32
CA THR A 336 -23.65 -12.70 77.30
C THR A 336 -23.86 -14.19 76.99
N ARG A 337 -23.06 -14.78 76.09
CA ARG A 337 -23.09 -16.21 75.75
C ARG A 337 -22.68 -17.08 76.92
N ASP A 338 -21.65 -16.71 77.66
CA ASP A 338 -21.22 -17.47 78.83
C ASP A 338 -22.31 -17.50 79.90
N ASN A 339 -23.07 -16.40 80.05
CA ASN A 339 -24.24 -16.36 80.91
C ASN A 339 -25.40 -17.21 80.38
N ALA A 340 -25.69 -17.18 79.09
CA ALA A 340 -26.73 -18.02 78.48
C ALA A 340 -26.37 -19.52 78.51
N SER A 341 -25.09 -19.88 78.35
CA SER A 341 -24.62 -21.27 78.39
C SER A 341 -24.90 -21.94 79.74
N LYS A 342 -24.77 -21.17 80.83
CA LYS A 342 -25.11 -21.60 82.19
C LYS A 342 -26.61 -21.88 82.35
N GLU A 343 -27.47 -21.18 81.63
CA GLU A 343 -28.92 -21.42 81.63
C GLU A 343 -29.33 -22.58 80.71
N ILE A 344 -28.69 -22.73 79.55
CA ILE A 344 -28.96 -23.83 78.62
C ILE A 344 -28.53 -25.17 79.22
N ALA A 345 -27.41 -25.24 79.95
CA ALA A 345 -26.98 -26.46 80.64
C ALA A 345 -28.07 -27.00 81.59
N LYS A 346 -28.76 -26.11 82.33
CA LYS A 346 -29.89 -26.47 83.21
C LYS A 346 -31.10 -27.00 82.43
N LEU A 347 -31.26 -26.62 81.17
CA LEU A 347 -32.39 -26.99 80.31
C LEU A 347 -32.11 -28.30 79.54
N ILE A 348 -30.85 -28.55 79.14
CA ILE A 348 -30.42 -29.79 78.49
C ILE A 348 -30.59 -30.99 79.43
N GLU A 349 -30.31 -30.83 80.72
CA GLU A 349 -30.62 -31.88 81.70
C GLU A 349 -32.11 -32.25 81.69
N LYS A 350 -33.01 -31.26 81.56
CA LYS A 350 -34.45 -31.50 81.49
C LYS A 350 -34.90 -32.17 80.18
N LYS A 351 -34.27 -31.85 79.05
CA LYS A 351 -34.63 -32.42 77.73
C LYS A 351 -34.06 -33.82 77.49
N LYS A 352 -32.90 -34.16 78.07
CA LYS A 352 -32.36 -35.54 77.99
C LYS A 352 -33.36 -36.56 78.53
N LEU A 353 -34.02 -36.23 79.64
CA LEU A 353 -35.11 -37.02 80.19
C LEU A 353 -36.29 -37.27 79.22
N GLN A 354 -36.52 -36.37 78.25
CA GLN A 354 -37.63 -36.48 77.29
C GLN A 354 -37.27 -37.17 75.96
N ALA A 355 -35.99 -37.18 75.58
CA ALA A 355 -35.54 -37.73 74.29
C ALA A 355 -35.42 -39.26 74.30
N ASP A 356 -35.12 -39.85 75.46
CA ASP A 356 -35.06 -41.31 75.61
C ASP A 356 -36.43 -41.97 75.39
N GLU A 357 -37.53 -41.23 75.63
CA GLU A 357 -38.90 -41.69 75.42
C GLU A 357 -39.33 -41.74 73.94
N LEU A 358 -38.70 -40.94 73.05
CA LEU A 358 -39.11 -40.82 71.64
C LEU A 358 -38.34 -41.74 70.68
N LYS A 359 -37.08 -42.05 70.97
CA LYS A 359 -36.25 -42.91 70.11
C LYS A 359 -36.82 -44.32 69.92
N GLN A 360 -37.59 -44.81 70.87
CA GLN A 360 -38.21 -46.13 70.78
C GLN A 360 -39.29 -46.23 69.67
N LYS A 361 -39.76 -45.11 69.10
CA LYS A 361 -40.89 -45.10 68.14
C LYS A 361 -40.52 -45.06 66.65
N ILE A 362 -39.28 -44.73 66.28
CA ILE A 362 -38.90 -44.42 64.87
C ILE A 362 -38.34 -45.65 64.12
N GLU A 363 -37.77 -46.62 64.83
CA GLU A 363 -37.08 -47.77 64.22
C GLU A 363 -38.01 -48.69 63.38
N GLU A 364 -39.33 -48.59 63.56
CA GLU A 364 -40.30 -49.53 62.99
C GLU A 364 -40.70 -49.23 61.52
N GLU A 365 -40.50 -48.02 60.99
CA GLU A 365 -41.07 -47.62 59.68
C GLU A 365 -40.17 -47.83 58.43
N LEU A 366 -38.85 -47.96 58.59
CA LEU A 366 -37.89 -47.85 57.47
C LEU A 366 -37.77 -49.07 56.54
N SER A 367 -38.45 -50.18 56.81
CA SER A 367 -38.22 -51.47 56.13
C SER A 367 -38.97 -51.68 54.80
N LYS A 368 -39.95 -50.83 54.43
CA LYS A 368 -40.91 -51.14 53.34
C LYS A 368 -40.62 -50.57 51.94
N ILE A 369 -39.66 -49.67 51.76
CA ILE A 369 -39.56 -48.84 50.54
C ILE A 369 -38.70 -49.45 49.39
N LYS A 370 -37.93 -50.53 49.62
CA LYS A 370 -36.83 -50.92 48.71
C LYS A 370 -37.15 -51.84 47.52
N GLU A 371 -38.38 -52.29 47.29
CA GLU A 371 -38.64 -53.43 46.36
C GLU A 371 -39.13 -53.07 44.93
N GLU A 372 -39.38 -51.81 44.54
CA GLU A 372 -40.16 -51.52 43.30
C GLU A 372 -39.39 -51.14 42.01
N GLU A 373 -38.07 -50.87 42.01
CA GLU A 373 -37.42 -50.10 40.91
C GLU A 373 -36.83 -50.86 39.68
N GLU A 374 -36.86 -52.19 39.53
CA GLU A 374 -35.97 -52.89 38.54
C GLU A 374 -36.49 -53.16 37.09
N VAL A 375 -37.77 -52.94 36.74
CA VAL A 375 -38.38 -53.63 35.56
C VAL A 375 -38.24 -52.94 34.19
N GLU A 376 -37.98 -51.63 34.10
CA GLU A 376 -38.32 -50.88 32.87
C GLU A 376 -37.35 -50.89 31.65
N ARG A 377 -36.17 -51.54 31.68
CA ARG A 377 -35.06 -51.14 30.78
C ARG A 377 -34.91 -51.77 29.35
N LYS A 378 -35.80 -52.63 28.80
CA LYS A 378 -35.44 -53.56 27.68
C LYS A 378 -35.96 -53.33 26.22
N LYS A 379 -36.71 -52.28 25.84
CA LYS A 379 -37.51 -52.29 24.57
C LYS A 379 -37.04 -51.46 23.36
N LYS A 380 -35.84 -50.87 23.33
CA LYS A 380 -35.56 -49.72 22.44
C LYS A 380 -34.66 -49.92 21.18
N GLU A 381 -34.32 -51.11 20.69
CA GLU A 381 -33.15 -51.26 19.77
C GLU A 381 -33.33 -51.71 18.27
N GLU A 382 -34.51 -51.93 17.66
CA GLU A 382 -34.58 -52.75 16.40
C GLU A 382 -34.77 -52.07 14.99
N ILE A 383 -34.95 -50.75 14.81
CA ILE A 383 -35.58 -50.21 13.56
C ILE A 383 -34.64 -49.86 12.37
N ILE A 384 -33.34 -49.64 12.57
CA ILE A 384 -32.56 -48.80 11.63
C ILE A 384 -31.77 -49.60 10.58
N ARG A 385 -32.41 -50.47 9.78
CA ARG A 385 -31.68 -51.33 8.79
C ARG A 385 -32.14 -51.25 7.32
N GLN A 386 -33.24 -50.59 6.96
CA GLN A 386 -33.91 -50.88 5.66
C GLN A 386 -33.72 -49.90 4.47
N ILE A 387 -33.09 -48.72 4.59
CA ILE A 387 -33.26 -47.65 3.57
C ILE A 387 -32.00 -47.42 2.70
N ARG A 388 -31.37 -48.45 2.10
CA ARG A 388 -30.16 -48.22 1.26
C ARG A 388 -30.07 -48.90 -0.09
N GLU A 389 -31.05 -49.67 -0.51
CA GLU A 389 -31.10 -50.17 -1.88
C GLU A 389 -32.20 -49.43 -2.63
N LEU A 390 -31.85 -48.60 -3.62
CA LEU A 390 -32.42 -48.64 -4.97
C LEU A 390 -31.96 -47.45 -5.84
N GLN A 391 -31.20 -47.79 -6.89
CA GLN A 391 -31.33 -47.33 -8.30
C GLN A 391 -30.23 -46.44 -8.93
N LYS A 392 -29.80 -46.86 -10.14
CA LYS A 392 -28.80 -46.26 -11.05
C LYS A 392 -29.16 -46.53 -12.54
N GLN A 393 -28.99 -45.50 -13.39
CA GLN A 393 -28.56 -45.42 -14.82
C GLN A 393 -29.51 -45.31 -16.07
N PRO A 394 -29.04 -44.62 -17.17
CA PRO A 394 -29.75 -44.33 -18.46
C PRO A 394 -29.02 -44.81 -19.77
N LYS A 395 -29.51 -44.45 -20.99
CA LYS A 395 -28.75 -44.45 -22.30
C LYS A 395 -29.47 -43.77 -23.52
N GLN A 396 -28.72 -43.43 -24.59
CA GLN A 396 -29.04 -42.68 -25.85
C GLN A 396 -28.89 -43.48 -27.18
N ARG A 397 -29.41 -42.98 -28.35
CA ARG A 397 -28.70 -42.69 -29.67
C ARG A 397 -29.62 -42.57 -30.94
N THR A 398 -29.10 -42.01 -32.06
CA THR A 398 -29.74 -41.65 -33.38
C THR A 398 -28.94 -42.17 -34.65
N LYS A 399 -29.38 -41.93 -35.92
CA LYS A 399 -28.78 -42.42 -37.23
C LYS A 399 -28.87 -41.40 -38.44
N GLY A 400 -28.05 -41.53 -39.52
CA GLY A 400 -27.74 -40.53 -40.62
C GLY A 400 -28.05 -40.83 -42.14
N PHE A 401 -27.43 -40.08 -43.10
CA PHE A 401 -27.93 -39.51 -44.42
C PHE A 401 -27.20 -39.90 -45.77
N ASP A 402 -27.83 -39.67 -46.96
CA ASP A 402 -27.42 -40.05 -48.36
C ASP A 402 -27.35 -38.84 -49.38
N PRO A 403 -26.30 -38.70 -50.24
CA PRO A 403 -26.01 -37.52 -51.08
C PRO A 403 -26.55 -37.43 -52.53
N THR A 404 -27.34 -38.39 -53.03
CA THR A 404 -28.01 -38.21 -54.36
C THR A 404 -29.42 -37.64 -54.26
N GLU A 405 -30.00 -37.66 -53.06
CA GLU A 405 -31.25 -36.97 -52.74
C GLU A 405 -30.93 -35.52 -52.31
N THR A 406 -31.78 -34.57 -52.72
CA THR A 406 -31.85 -33.32 -51.97
C THR A 406 -32.51 -33.63 -50.63
N MET A 407 -32.07 -32.98 -49.54
CA MET A 407 -32.59 -33.27 -48.19
C MET A 407 -34.09 -33.02 -48.00
N GLY A 408 -34.80 -32.53 -49.01
CA GLY A 408 -36.25 -32.40 -49.01
C GLY A 408 -36.77 -31.33 -48.05
N TYR A 409 -36.01 -30.24 -47.88
CA TYR A 409 -36.38 -29.15 -46.97
C TYR A 409 -37.36 -28.16 -47.59
N GLY A 410 -37.66 -28.29 -48.88
CA GLY A 410 -38.64 -27.45 -49.59
C GLY A 410 -38.12 -26.07 -49.97
N LEU A 411 -36.80 -25.86 -50.00
CA LEU A 411 -36.21 -24.59 -50.39
C LEU A 411 -36.20 -24.43 -51.92
N LEU A 412 -36.59 -23.25 -52.41
CA LEU A 412 -36.77 -22.95 -53.84
C LEU A 412 -35.48 -23.07 -54.69
N GLN A 413 -34.31 -23.22 -54.06
CA GLN A 413 -32.98 -23.27 -54.69
C GLN A 413 -32.25 -24.61 -54.45
N GLU A 414 -32.94 -25.67 -54.02
CA GLU A 414 -32.32 -26.99 -53.85
C GLU A 414 -31.88 -27.56 -55.21
N MET A 415 -30.58 -27.73 -55.37
CA MET A 415 -29.97 -28.39 -56.53
C MET A 415 -29.30 -29.66 -56.03
N SER A 416 -29.40 -30.75 -56.80
CA SER A 416 -28.69 -31.98 -56.43
C SER A 416 -27.18 -31.72 -56.41
N LEU A 417 -26.43 -32.53 -55.65
CA LEU A 417 -24.97 -32.37 -55.51
C LEU A 417 -24.25 -32.38 -56.88
N VAL A 418 -24.86 -33.01 -57.88
CA VAL A 418 -24.36 -33.07 -59.26
C VAL A 418 -24.65 -31.78 -60.03
N GLN A 419 -25.88 -31.26 -59.99
CA GLN A 419 -26.24 -29.99 -60.65
C GLN A 419 -25.45 -28.79 -60.11
N LEU A 420 -25.14 -28.84 -58.81
CA LEU A 420 -24.27 -27.85 -58.18
C LEU A 420 -22.88 -27.81 -58.84
N ARG A 421 -22.34 -28.96 -59.27
CA ARG A 421 -20.99 -29.04 -59.87
C ARG A 421 -20.89 -28.34 -61.23
N GLU A 422 -21.94 -28.36 -62.05
CA GLU A 422 -21.94 -27.72 -63.39
C GLU A 422 -22.04 -26.20 -63.29
N LYS A 423 -22.98 -25.68 -62.49
CA LYS A 423 -23.04 -24.24 -62.19
C LYS A 423 -21.75 -23.73 -61.57
N LEU A 424 -21.10 -24.53 -60.73
CA LEU A 424 -19.80 -24.19 -60.18
C LEU A 424 -18.73 -24.02 -61.26
N ASN A 425 -18.82 -24.69 -62.42
CA ASN A 425 -17.86 -24.51 -63.52
C ASN A 425 -18.10 -23.22 -64.32
N GLU A 426 -19.35 -22.89 -64.67
CA GLU A 426 -19.66 -21.59 -65.30
C GLU A 426 -19.27 -20.42 -64.40
N MET A 427 -19.55 -20.55 -63.11
CA MET A 427 -19.12 -19.58 -62.10
C MET A 427 -17.61 -19.46 -61.99
N LYS A 428 -16.82 -20.51 -62.28
CA LYS A 428 -15.35 -20.41 -62.30
C LYS A 428 -14.88 -19.51 -63.45
N ILE A 429 -15.45 -19.66 -64.65
CA ILE A 429 -15.08 -18.86 -65.82
C ILE A 429 -15.43 -17.38 -65.61
N ILE A 430 -16.63 -17.10 -65.12
CA ILE A 430 -17.06 -15.71 -64.80
C ILE A 430 -16.13 -15.12 -63.73
N LYS A 431 -15.78 -15.89 -62.69
CA LYS A 431 -14.83 -15.46 -61.66
C LYS A 431 -13.43 -15.22 -62.23
N GLU A 432 -13.00 -15.93 -63.25
CA GLU A 432 -11.70 -15.71 -63.91
C GLU A 432 -11.66 -14.38 -64.66
N ILE A 433 -12.69 -14.07 -65.46
CA ILE A 433 -12.81 -12.78 -66.15
C ILE A 433 -12.87 -11.62 -65.13
N GLU A 434 -13.65 -11.77 -64.06
CA GLU A 434 -13.74 -10.75 -63.01
C GLU A 434 -12.39 -10.56 -62.29
N LYS A 435 -11.62 -11.64 -62.08
CA LYS A 435 -10.26 -11.55 -61.52
C LYS A 435 -9.32 -10.78 -62.44
N GLU A 436 -9.39 -11.00 -63.75
CA GLU A 436 -8.57 -10.28 -64.73
C GLU A 436 -8.90 -8.79 -64.75
N GLN A 437 -10.17 -8.41 -64.81
CA GLN A 437 -10.61 -7.01 -64.72
C GLN A 437 -10.17 -6.35 -63.40
N ARG A 438 -10.29 -7.08 -62.28
CA ARG A 438 -9.79 -6.61 -60.98
C ARG A 438 -8.27 -6.42 -61.01
N ARG A 439 -7.53 -7.30 -61.68
CA ARG A 439 -6.06 -7.20 -61.82
C ARG A 439 -5.68 -5.97 -62.63
N GLU A 440 -6.33 -5.70 -63.75
CA GLU A 440 -6.10 -4.50 -64.56
C GLU A 440 -6.40 -3.21 -63.78
N ASN A 441 -7.55 -3.16 -63.11
CA ASN A 441 -7.92 -2.02 -62.28
C ASN A 441 -6.94 -1.80 -61.12
N ASN A 442 -6.43 -2.87 -60.52
CA ASN A 442 -5.40 -2.79 -59.49
C ASN A 442 -4.07 -2.30 -60.04
N LEU A 443 -3.72 -2.60 -61.29
CA LEU A 443 -2.51 -2.09 -61.93
C LEU A 443 -2.64 -0.59 -62.19
N LYS A 444 -3.74 -0.15 -62.81
CA LYS A 444 -4.03 1.28 -63.04
C LYS A 444 -3.98 2.10 -61.75
N LYS A 445 -4.63 1.63 -60.67
CA LYS A 445 -4.60 2.29 -59.36
C LYS A 445 -3.20 2.33 -58.72
N LYS A 446 -2.35 1.35 -59.01
CA LYS A 446 -0.95 1.37 -58.54
C LYS A 446 -0.15 2.42 -59.31
N ASP A 447 -0.34 2.51 -60.62
CA ASP A 447 0.32 3.49 -61.47
C ASP A 447 -0.10 4.93 -61.11
N GLU A 448 -1.41 5.17 -60.94
CA GLU A 448 -1.96 6.45 -60.44
C GLU A 448 -1.35 6.83 -59.08
N LYS A 449 -1.29 5.87 -58.14
CA LYS A 449 -0.72 6.12 -56.82
C LYS A 449 0.78 6.42 -56.87
N LEU A 450 1.52 5.81 -57.80
CA LEU A 450 2.94 6.10 -58.00
C LEU A 450 3.13 7.51 -58.54
N GLN A 451 2.34 7.91 -59.54
CA GLN A 451 2.34 9.27 -60.08
C GLN A 451 2.02 10.32 -59.00
N ASP A 452 0.98 10.08 -58.18
CA ASP A 452 0.63 10.96 -57.06
C ASP A 452 1.77 11.12 -56.04
N ILE A 453 2.49 10.03 -55.75
CA ILE A 453 3.63 10.05 -54.83
C ILE A 453 4.81 10.81 -55.44
N GLU A 454 5.06 10.65 -56.74
CA GLU A 454 6.11 11.39 -57.44
C GLU A 454 5.87 12.90 -57.40
N VAL A 455 4.64 13.33 -57.65
CA VAL A 455 4.24 14.75 -57.53
C VAL A 455 4.50 15.26 -56.12
N LYS A 456 4.06 14.54 -55.08
CA LYS A 456 4.29 14.94 -53.67
C LYS A 456 5.78 15.01 -53.31
N VAL A 457 6.60 14.10 -53.85
CA VAL A 457 8.05 14.15 -53.64
C VAL A 457 8.65 15.39 -54.26
N GLN A 458 8.19 15.81 -55.44
CA GLN A 458 8.62 17.05 -56.07
C GLN A 458 8.21 18.26 -55.22
N GLU A 459 6.95 18.34 -54.78
CA GLU A 459 6.45 19.41 -53.90
C GLU A 459 7.25 19.51 -52.58
N ILE A 460 7.56 18.36 -51.96
CA ILE A 460 8.37 18.30 -50.74
C ILE A 460 9.79 18.80 -50.99
N LYS A 461 10.41 18.40 -52.10
CA LYS A 461 11.77 18.84 -52.46
C LYS A 461 11.80 20.35 -52.68
N GLU A 462 10.89 20.88 -53.47
CA GLU A 462 10.75 22.31 -53.72
C GLU A 462 10.54 23.09 -52.42
N ASN A 463 9.60 22.66 -51.57
CA ASN A 463 9.36 23.31 -50.28
C ASN A 463 10.55 23.23 -49.31
N SER A 464 11.30 22.12 -49.34
CA SER A 464 12.52 21.95 -48.54
C SER A 464 13.64 22.87 -49.02
N GLU A 465 13.87 22.97 -50.32
CA GLU A 465 14.84 23.89 -50.91
C GLU A 465 14.49 25.36 -50.61
N MET A 466 13.21 25.71 -50.76
CA MET A 466 12.69 27.03 -50.39
C MET A 466 12.89 27.32 -48.90
N SER A 467 12.59 26.35 -48.03
CA SER A 467 12.77 26.47 -46.57
C SER A 467 14.25 26.63 -46.19
N LEU A 468 15.15 25.86 -46.82
CA LEU A 468 16.60 25.95 -46.60
C LEU A 468 17.15 27.31 -47.06
N SER A 469 16.71 27.79 -48.23
CA SER A 469 17.06 29.11 -48.74
C SER A 469 16.59 30.22 -47.77
N ASN A 470 15.32 30.17 -47.34
CA ASN A 470 14.74 31.09 -46.37
C ASN A 470 15.43 31.04 -44.99
N ALA A 471 15.89 29.86 -44.56
CA ALA A 471 16.64 29.71 -43.32
C ALA A 471 18.04 30.34 -43.42
N LYS A 472 18.75 30.12 -44.55
CA LYS A 472 20.05 30.74 -44.82
C LYS A 472 19.95 32.27 -44.84
N THR A 473 18.95 32.83 -45.53
CA THR A 473 18.75 34.29 -45.59
C THR A 473 18.43 34.88 -44.21
N LYS A 474 17.56 34.24 -43.42
CA LYS A 474 17.28 34.65 -42.03
C LYS A 474 18.52 34.61 -41.14
N LEU A 475 19.37 33.59 -41.27
CA LEU A 475 20.61 33.47 -40.51
C LEU A 475 21.65 34.52 -40.90
N GLU A 476 21.75 34.88 -42.18
CA GLU A 476 22.57 36.00 -42.63
C GLU A 476 22.05 37.34 -42.10
N GLN A 477 20.74 37.56 -42.13
CA GLN A 477 20.11 38.75 -41.57
C GLN A 477 20.35 38.86 -40.07
N SER A 478 20.20 37.77 -39.31
CA SER A 478 20.46 37.76 -37.87
C SER A 478 21.93 38.04 -37.55
N LYS A 479 22.87 37.45 -38.30
CA LYS A 479 24.32 37.76 -38.18
C LYS A 479 24.61 39.23 -38.48
N LYS A 480 24.01 39.79 -39.53
CA LYS A 480 24.14 41.23 -39.86
C LYS A 480 23.57 42.12 -38.75
N LEU A 481 22.42 41.76 -38.17
CA LEU A 481 21.82 42.48 -37.03
C LEU A 481 22.66 42.39 -35.76
N GLN A 482 23.18 41.21 -35.42
CA GLN A 482 24.10 41.03 -34.30
C GLN A 482 25.39 41.83 -34.50
N ASN A 483 25.95 41.85 -35.70
CA ASN A 483 27.13 42.65 -36.02
C ASN A 483 26.83 44.16 -35.97
N LYS A 484 25.63 44.60 -36.38
CA LYS A 484 25.19 45.99 -36.21
C LYS A 484 25.01 46.37 -34.73
N LYS A 485 24.42 45.48 -33.92
CA LYS A 485 24.30 45.67 -32.46
C LYS A 485 25.67 45.77 -31.79
N LYS A 486 26.58 44.84 -32.08
CA LYS A 486 27.97 44.92 -31.60
C LYS A 486 28.64 46.24 -31.98
N LYS A 487 28.54 46.66 -33.24
CA LYS A 487 29.08 47.97 -33.68
C LYS A 487 28.43 49.17 -32.98
N HIS A 488 27.14 49.09 -32.67
CA HIS A 488 26.42 50.14 -31.95
C HIS A 488 26.81 50.17 -30.46
N ASP A 489 26.94 49.01 -29.83
CA ASP A 489 27.43 48.86 -28.45
C ASP A 489 28.89 49.35 -28.34
N ASP A 490 29.73 49.02 -29.33
CA ASP A 490 31.12 49.49 -29.44
C ASP A 490 31.19 51.02 -29.66
N GLN A 491 30.27 51.61 -30.43
CA GLN A 491 30.17 53.07 -30.61
C GLN A 491 29.65 53.78 -29.36
N GLN A 492 28.73 53.17 -28.61
CA GLN A 492 28.28 53.70 -27.32
C GLN A 492 29.39 53.69 -26.26
N LEU A 493 30.28 52.70 -26.31
CA LEU A 493 31.48 52.66 -25.46
C LEU A 493 32.53 53.74 -25.81
N GLN A 494 32.51 54.28 -27.04
CA GLN A 494 33.48 55.30 -27.51
C GLN A 494 33.02 56.75 -27.30
N LEU A 495 31.81 56.99 -26.79
CA LEU A 495 31.40 58.32 -26.34
C LEU A 495 32.14 58.65 -25.03
N PRO A 496 32.95 59.73 -24.98
CA PRO A 496 33.67 60.07 -23.77
C PRO A 496 32.67 60.45 -22.67
N GLY A 497 32.54 59.60 -21.66
CA GLY A 497 31.90 59.94 -20.39
C GLY A 497 32.61 61.10 -19.69
N PRO A 498 31.99 61.76 -18.71
CA PRO A 498 32.55 62.95 -18.05
C PRO A 498 33.92 62.62 -17.47
N ARG A 499 34.92 63.49 -17.71
CA ARG A 499 36.32 63.32 -17.25
C ARG A 499 36.40 63.08 -15.74
N TYR A 500 36.47 61.82 -15.33
CA TYR A 500 36.82 61.41 -13.96
C TYR A 500 38.34 61.43 -13.71
N ASP A 501 39.15 61.53 -14.78
CA ASP A 501 40.62 61.46 -14.71
C ASP A 501 41.26 62.69 -14.03
N ALA A 502 40.54 63.82 -13.94
CA ALA A 502 41.06 65.02 -13.27
C ALA A 502 40.96 64.97 -11.73
N ILE A 503 40.16 64.06 -11.16
CA ILE A 503 39.95 63.97 -9.71
C ILE A 503 41.00 63.06 -9.06
N ASN A 504 41.45 62.02 -9.79
CA ASN A 504 42.47 61.09 -9.30
C ASN A 504 43.86 61.73 -9.29
N SER A 505 44.19 62.59 -10.26
CA SER A 505 45.46 63.33 -10.24
C SER A 505 45.54 64.36 -9.11
N ILE A 506 44.41 64.87 -8.62
CA ILE A 506 44.36 65.84 -7.51
C ILE A 506 44.43 65.14 -6.14
N THR A 507 43.99 63.88 -6.06
CA THR A 507 44.07 63.08 -4.83
C THR A 507 45.47 62.50 -4.63
N GLU A 508 46.10 62.01 -5.70
CA GLU A 508 47.50 61.54 -5.64
C GLU A 508 48.49 62.66 -5.28
N GLN A 509 48.28 63.89 -5.76
CA GLN A 509 49.12 65.04 -5.39
C GLN A 509 48.94 65.51 -3.93
N LYS A 510 47.82 65.20 -3.28
CA LYS A 510 47.61 65.51 -1.86
C LYS A 510 48.24 64.47 -0.95
N ASP A 511 48.19 63.20 -1.33
CA ASP A 511 48.76 62.12 -0.53
C ASP A 511 50.30 62.15 -0.54
N GLU A 512 50.94 62.68 -1.59
CA GLU A 512 52.40 62.88 -1.65
C GLU A 512 52.90 64.10 -0.82
N GLU A 513 52.06 65.10 -0.56
CA GLU A 513 52.46 66.28 0.23
C GLU A 513 52.38 66.05 1.76
N ASP A 514 51.55 65.10 2.22
CA ASP A 514 51.35 64.80 3.65
C ASP A 514 52.35 63.76 4.21
N GLU A 515 53.09 63.02 3.36
CA GLU A 515 54.17 62.12 3.80
C GLU A 515 55.51 62.84 4.05
N HIS A 516 55.63 64.13 3.73
CA HIS A 516 56.87 64.89 3.84
C HIS A 516 56.84 66.09 4.82
N LYS A 517 55.92 66.13 5.79
CA LYS A 517 55.92 67.15 6.87
C LYS A 517 55.91 66.58 8.29
#